data_AF-A0A3P2RGX5-F1
#
_entry.id   AF-A0A3P2RGX5-F1
#
_cell.length_a   1.000
_cell.length_b   1.000
_cell.length_c   1.000
_cell.angle_alpha   90.00
_cell.angle_beta   90.00
_cell.angle_gamma   90.00
#
_symmetry.space_group_name_H-M   'P 1'
#
loop_
_entity.id
_entity.type
_entity.pdbx_description
1 polymer ?
#
loop_
_entity_poly.entity_id
_entity_poly.type
_entity_poly.pdbx_seq_one_letter_code
_entity_poly.pdbx_strand_id
1 'polypeptide(L)'
;MNLFGILLLVGSLLGYERFLRVNGISPYLAWITAFWMQTLMLYVFAMLDYLNPGIYVVNGLGWILLLYYVFRIFWQKQAALPIDIHAFDIWMVVMGGLLALGIYHSIMIHYDNFSHWATIVKFMHFTGHLPTNASMDGIISFTSYPPAMGLAITYVVHFLGFSESNMLLAQFGYIWAAVYSVFGFMRDKTRMMLSGLLVLAIAVTMIFNVQIRFNNLLVDYVLAAVTLAGLVGVYVYQEHQKRQFGHVVLAVANLLLIKNSGAFFAGIIFIYYGYMLLQNNPILLKQCQTRVMAYKNRLMNLGLWMLAIVLSIMPFYWWQYHVKHLFPESKHQIDTASYGAQLSGEHTSYLIEIAKKMLHANSELSSLSTQGLILINGVLLLTWLGLKLLGQRNRLLKMAILFDVMFLLYYISIYGMYIVSMPEAEAVVLAGFERYLSTMIILLIFLSAATLVITLDEHFKEQDFKLRNLRSFSSLTAKKCYQYAGMIFFTFSIIGINSEIGGMHFTDRLNRNALPELLKRTTQETKQLNDRRILLVDADADDVNSYYADFVARYYFFTENADAKEAFDDTPDQFKDFNSQYEYMVLPKKHQTYQALAKNVYHEKIVPGTYQITDNGLKPKALP
;
A
#
# COMPACT_ATOMS: atom_id res chain seq x y z
N MET A 1 -20.32 -2.94 10.57
CA MET A 1 -19.44 -1.78 10.88
C MET A 1 -20.04 -1.00 12.05
N ASN A 2 -19.23 -0.62 13.03
CA ASN A 2 -19.69 0.14 14.21
C ASN A 2 -19.77 1.66 13.91
N LEU A 3 -20.97 2.24 13.91
CA LEU A 3 -21.19 3.66 13.62
C LEU A 3 -20.50 4.60 14.63
N PHE A 4 -20.47 4.24 15.91
CA PHE A 4 -19.76 5.02 16.93
C PHE A 4 -18.25 4.98 16.71
N GLY A 5 -17.72 3.83 16.27
CA GLY A 5 -16.32 3.68 15.87
C GLY A 5 -15.91 4.61 14.72
N ILE A 6 -16.79 4.81 13.73
CA ILE A 6 -16.55 5.76 12.63
C ILE A 6 -16.39 7.17 13.19
N LEU A 7 -17.27 7.59 14.10
CA LEU A 7 -17.17 8.92 14.72
C LEU A 7 -15.86 9.09 15.46
N LEU A 8 -15.44 8.09 16.26
CA LEU A 8 -14.18 8.14 17.00
C LEU A 8 -12.97 8.29 16.08
N LEU A 9 -12.93 7.55 14.97
CA LEU A 9 -11.83 7.61 14.00
C LEU A 9 -11.84 8.91 13.21
N VAL A 10 -12.98 9.32 12.68
CA VAL A 10 -13.12 10.55 11.89
C VAL A 10 -12.82 11.77 12.76
N GLY A 11 -13.30 11.81 14.00
CA GLY A 11 -13.00 12.89 14.95
C GLY A 11 -11.51 12.97 15.28
N SER A 12 -10.86 11.84 15.55
CA SER A 12 -9.41 11.77 15.76
C SER A 12 -8.64 12.27 14.53
N LEU A 13 -8.91 11.70 13.35
CA LEU A 13 -8.21 12.05 12.11
C LEU A 13 -8.41 13.53 11.75
N LEU A 14 -9.62 14.06 11.91
CA LEU A 14 -9.91 15.49 11.73
C LEU A 14 -9.10 16.35 12.71
N GLY A 15 -8.98 15.94 13.98
CA GLY A 15 -8.18 16.68 14.94
C GLY A 15 -6.72 16.82 14.53
N TYR A 16 -6.08 15.71 14.13
CA TYR A 16 -4.73 15.74 13.58
C TYR A 16 -4.66 16.60 12.30
N GLU A 17 -5.55 16.41 11.33
CA GLU A 17 -5.56 17.18 10.06
C GLU A 17 -5.68 18.68 10.30
N ARG A 18 -6.63 19.09 11.14
CA ARG A 18 -6.92 20.51 11.43
C ARG A 18 -5.76 21.14 12.17
N PHE A 19 -5.20 20.44 13.16
CA PHE A 19 -4.01 20.89 13.87
C PHE A 19 -2.83 21.09 12.92
N LEU A 20 -2.57 20.13 12.03
CA LEU A 20 -1.49 20.23 11.05
C LEU A 20 -1.67 21.44 10.12
N ARG A 21 -2.89 21.65 9.61
CA ARG A 21 -3.19 22.81 8.73
C ARG A 21 -3.00 24.14 9.42
N VAL A 22 -3.43 24.26 10.67
CA VAL A 22 -3.23 25.48 11.46
C VAL A 22 -1.75 25.78 11.71
N ASN A 23 -0.90 24.75 11.74
CA ASN A 23 0.56 24.88 11.83
C ASN A 23 1.24 25.05 10.45
N GLY A 24 0.45 25.22 9.39
CA GLY A 24 0.91 25.55 8.03
C GLY A 24 1.37 24.35 7.21
N ILE A 25 0.96 23.13 7.58
CA ILE A 25 1.00 21.97 6.67
C ILE A 25 -0.04 22.17 5.57
N SER A 26 0.34 21.86 4.34
CA SER A 26 -0.50 21.99 3.15
C SER A 26 -1.79 21.18 3.31
N PRO A 27 -2.97 21.72 2.96
CA PRO A 27 -4.24 20.97 2.99
C PRO A 27 -4.21 19.68 2.17
N TYR A 28 -3.36 19.60 1.14
CA TYR A 28 -3.23 18.43 0.27
C TYR A 28 -2.35 17.34 0.88
N LEU A 29 -1.54 17.67 1.89
CA LEU A 29 -0.66 16.71 2.58
C LEU A 29 -1.15 16.40 4.00
N ALA A 30 -1.98 17.26 4.60
CA ALA A 30 -2.38 17.15 5.99
C ALA A 30 -3.03 15.81 6.34
N TRP A 31 -3.86 15.25 5.46
CA TRP A 31 -4.49 13.94 5.67
C TRP A 31 -3.48 12.80 5.79
N ILE A 32 -2.57 12.67 4.81
CA ILE A 32 -1.56 11.61 4.84
C ILE A 32 -0.53 11.83 5.94
N THR A 33 -0.17 13.09 6.23
CA THR A 33 0.70 13.41 7.38
C THR A 33 0.03 13.03 8.71
N ALA A 34 -1.28 13.21 8.85
CA ALA A 34 -2.02 12.76 10.03
C ALA A 34 -1.97 11.23 10.19
N PHE A 35 -2.10 10.47 9.09
CA PHE A 35 -1.91 9.03 9.11
C PHE A 35 -0.48 8.64 9.52
N TRP A 36 0.54 9.24 8.91
CA TRP A 36 1.95 8.98 9.26
C TRP A 36 2.28 9.23 10.72
N MET A 37 1.74 10.32 11.30
CA MET A 37 1.93 10.61 12.72
C MET A 37 1.26 9.57 13.60
N GLN A 38 0.00 9.22 13.33
CA GLN A 38 -0.72 8.20 14.08
C GLN A 38 -0.01 6.84 14.00
N THR A 39 0.40 6.42 12.80
CA THR A 39 1.12 5.16 12.59
C THR A 39 2.45 5.11 13.33
N LEU A 40 3.26 6.18 13.29
CA LEU A 40 4.53 6.21 14.03
C LEU A 40 4.34 6.26 15.55
N MET A 41 3.31 6.95 16.04
CA MET A 41 2.98 6.92 17.47
C MET A 41 2.57 5.52 17.90
N LEU A 42 1.69 4.85 17.14
CA LEU A 42 1.30 3.46 17.37
C LEU A 42 2.50 2.53 17.33
N TYR A 43 3.41 2.71 16.37
CA TYR A 43 4.65 1.96 16.28
C TYR A 43 5.49 2.07 17.56
N VAL A 44 5.67 3.29 18.09
CA VAL A 44 6.39 3.47 19.36
C VAL A 44 5.69 2.74 20.51
N PHE A 45 4.37 2.86 20.64
CA PHE A 45 3.62 2.12 21.67
C PHE A 45 3.75 0.61 21.50
N ALA A 46 3.68 0.12 20.27
CA ALA A 46 3.76 -1.30 19.96
C ALA A 46 5.14 -1.89 20.25
N MET A 47 6.21 -1.17 19.92
CA MET A 47 7.59 -1.57 20.24
C MET A 47 7.88 -1.56 21.74
N LEU A 48 7.09 -0.82 22.52
CA LEU A 48 7.17 -0.79 23.99
C LEU A 48 6.18 -1.74 24.67
N ASP A 49 5.50 -2.61 23.91
CA ASP A 49 4.49 -3.57 24.39
C ASP A 49 3.23 -2.92 25.01
N TYR A 50 2.90 -1.70 24.57
CA TYR A 50 1.73 -0.92 25.00
C TYR A 50 0.78 -0.61 23.83
N LEU A 51 0.64 -1.51 22.85
CA LEU A 51 -0.18 -1.25 21.66
C LEU A 51 -1.65 -0.96 22.02
N ASN A 52 -2.27 -1.79 22.86
CA ASN A 52 -3.68 -1.58 23.26
C ASN A 52 -3.93 -0.21 23.92
N PRO A 53 -3.19 0.19 24.98
CA PRO A 53 -3.26 1.57 25.50
C PRO A 53 -2.94 2.63 24.44
N GLY A 54 -1.92 2.37 23.61
CA GLY A 54 -1.48 3.26 22.54
C GLY A 54 -2.59 3.61 21.55
N ILE A 55 -3.43 2.65 21.17
CA ILE A 55 -4.59 2.86 20.29
C ILE A 55 -5.53 3.93 20.88
N TYR A 56 -5.86 3.83 22.16
CA TYR A 56 -6.74 4.81 22.83
C TYR A 56 -6.05 6.16 23.03
N VAL A 57 -4.75 6.17 23.36
CA VAL A 57 -3.99 7.43 23.52
C VAL A 57 -3.91 8.19 22.21
N VAL A 58 -3.59 7.52 21.10
CA VAL A 58 -3.50 8.13 19.78
C VAL A 58 -4.87 8.67 19.33
N ASN A 59 -5.95 7.90 19.54
CA ASN A 59 -7.31 8.38 19.25
C ASN A 59 -7.70 9.58 20.12
N GLY A 60 -7.48 9.49 21.43
CA GLY A 60 -7.79 10.54 22.39
C GLY A 60 -7.03 11.84 22.10
N LEU A 61 -5.75 11.75 21.72
CA LEU A 61 -4.96 12.91 21.31
C LEU A 61 -5.59 13.59 20.09
N GLY A 62 -6.04 12.82 19.09
CA GLY A 62 -6.77 13.38 17.95
C GLY A 62 -8.00 14.18 18.39
N TRP A 63 -8.81 13.66 19.29
CA TRP A 63 -9.96 14.39 19.84
C TRP A 63 -9.57 15.65 20.62
N ILE A 64 -8.51 15.59 21.43
CA ILE A 64 -7.99 16.77 22.15
C ILE A 64 -7.56 17.85 21.15
N LEU A 65 -6.87 17.47 20.08
CA LEU A 65 -6.47 18.39 19.01
C LEU A 65 -7.69 18.99 18.28
N LEU A 66 -8.74 18.20 18.05
CA LEU A 66 -9.99 18.69 17.46
C LEU A 66 -10.69 19.71 18.37
N LEU A 67 -10.82 19.40 19.67
CA LEU A 67 -11.41 20.30 20.65
C LEU A 67 -10.60 21.59 20.79
N TYR A 68 -9.26 21.48 20.78
CA TYR A 68 -8.37 22.64 20.76
C TYR A 68 -8.60 23.51 19.51
N TYR A 69 -8.74 22.91 18.33
CA TYR A 69 -9.07 23.63 17.10
C TYR A 69 -10.41 24.36 17.20
N VAL A 70 -11.46 23.68 17.68
CA VAL A 70 -12.79 24.27 17.91
C VAL A 70 -12.71 25.45 18.88
N PHE A 71 -11.95 25.31 19.98
CA PHE A 71 -11.70 26.39 20.93
C PHE A 71 -11.02 27.61 20.28
N ARG A 72 -10.03 27.41 19.40
CA ARG A 72 -9.38 28.51 18.67
C ARG A 72 -10.31 29.26 17.71
N ILE A 73 -11.30 28.57 17.13
CA ILE A 73 -12.34 29.21 16.30
C ILE A 73 -13.24 30.08 17.18
N PHE A 74 -13.91 29.48 18.15
CA PHE A 74 -14.99 30.16 18.87
C PHE A 74 -14.51 31.16 19.91
N TRP A 75 -13.41 30.86 20.60
CA TRP A 75 -12.95 31.66 21.74
C TRP A 75 -11.88 32.67 21.36
N GLN A 76 -10.94 32.26 20.48
CA GLN A 76 -9.82 33.13 20.10
C GLN A 76 -10.08 33.89 18.78
N LYS A 77 -11.06 33.48 17.96
CA LYS A 77 -11.29 34.02 16.59
C LYS A 77 -10.03 34.01 15.73
N GLN A 78 -9.08 33.10 16.01
CA GLN A 78 -7.75 33.06 15.41
C GLN A 78 -7.59 31.97 14.34
N ALA A 79 -8.52 31.03 14.26
CA ALA A 79 -8.52 30.00 13.24
C ALA A 79 -9.44 30.44 12.10
N ALA A 80 -8.86 30.68 10.93
CA ALA A 80 -9.65 30.86 9.72
C ALA A 80 -10.43 29.56 9.45
N LEU A 81 -11.69 29.69 9.04
CA LEU A 81 -12.38 28.65 8.28
C LEU A 81 -12.19 28.95 6.79
N PRO A 82 -11.29 28.23 6.10
CA PRO A 82 -11.41 28.12 4.66
C PRO A 82 -11.28 26.66 4.21
N ILE A 83 -12.34 26.16 3.58
CA ILE A 83 -12.21 25.06 2.62
C ILE A 83 -12.63 25.66 1.29
N ASP A 84 -11.65 26.04 0.48
CA ASP A 84 -11.92 26.25 -0.94
C ASP A 84 -12.23 24.87 -1.52
N ILE A 85 -13.49 24.65 -1.90
CA ILE A 85 -13.94 23.40 -2.49
C ILE A 85 -13.78 23.51 -4.01
N HIS A 86 -13.01 22.59 -4.58
CA HIS A 86 -12.76 22.51 -6.01
C HIS A 86 -13.48 21.30 -6.62
N ALA A 87 -13.55 21.26 -7.95
CA ALA A 87 -14.18 20.15 -8.67
C ALA A 87 -13.53 18.80 -8.36
N PHE A 88 -12.21 18.75 -8.19
CA PHE A 88 -11.52 17.52 -7.82
C PHE A 88 -11.80 17.09 -6.38
N ASP A 89 -12.10 18.02 -5.45
CA ASP A 89 -12.47 17.67 -4.07
C ASP A 89 -13.81 16.91 -4.05
N ILE A 90 -14.79 17.42 -4.82
CA ILE A 90 -16.08 16.74 -5.01
C ILE A 90 -15.88 15.37 -5.66
N TRP A 91 -15.05 15.30 -6.71
CA TRP A 91 -14.73 14.03 -7.38
C TRP A 91 -14.10 13.03 -6.40
N MET A 92 -13.14 13.46 -5.58
CA MET A 92 -12.45 12.60 -4.60
C MET A 92 -13.41 12.06 -3.53
N VAL A 93 -14.37 12.87 -3.07
CA VAL A 93 -15.37 12.44 -2.09
C VAL A 93 -16.37 11.48 -2.73
N VAL A 94 -16.95 11.83 -3.88
CA VAL A 94 -17.99 11.01 -4.51
C VAL A 94 -17.41 9.70 -5.05
N MET A 95 -16.34 9.75 -5.84
CA MET A 95 -15.73 8.54 -6.42
C MET A 95 -15.02 7.71 -5.35
N GLY A 96 -14.39 8.36 -4.37
CA GLY A 96 -13.80 7.66 -3.23
C GLY A 96 -14.86 6.94 -2.38
N GLY A 97 -16.02 7.57 -2.16
CA GLY A 97 -17.15 6.95 -1.48
C GLY A 97 -17.72 5.75 -2.25
N LEU A 98 -17.89 5.87 -3.57
CA LEU A 98 -18.33 4.76 -4.41
C LEU A 98 -17.34 3.59 -4.41
N LEU A 99 -16.03 3.88 -4.49
CA LEU A 99 -15.00 2.86 -4.37
C LEU A 99 -15.01 2.21 -3.00
N ALA A 100 -15.10 2.99 -1.92
CA ALA A 100 -15.19 2.45 -0.56
C ALA A 100 -16.40 1.52 -0.41
N LEU A 101 -17.56 1.88 -1.00
CA LEU A 101 -18.73 1.00 -1.01
C LEU A 101 -18.48 -0.29 -1.79
N GLY A 102 -17.80 -0.24 -2.93
CA GLY A 102 -17.39 -1.43 -3.69
C GLY A 102 -16.44 -2.33 -2.89
N ILE A 103 -15.40 -1.73 -2.31
CA ILE A 103 -14.38 -2.41 -1.48
C ILE A 103 -15.02 -3.07 -0.25
N TYR A 104 -15.96 -2.39 0.41
CA TYR A 104 -16.62 -2.91 1.60
C TYR A 104 -17.33 -4.25 1.36
N HIS A 105 -17.84 -4.47 0.15
CA HIS A 105 -18.53 -5.71 -0.23
C HIS A 105 -17.65 -6.71 -0.97
N SER A 106 -16.35 -6.42 -1.13
CA SER A 106 -15.41 -7.29 -1.84
C SER A 106 -14.90 -8.43 -0.96
N ILE A 107 -14.44 -9.51 -1.60
CA ILE A 107 -13.90 -10.69 -0.92
C ILE A 107 -12.38 -10.74 -1.03
N MET A 108 -11.72 -11.09 0.08
CA MET A 108 -10.28 -11.34 0.11
C MET A 108 -10.00 -12.78 -0.26
N ILE A 109 -9.19 -12.99 -1.30
CA ILE A 109 -8.83 -14.33 -1.77
C ILE A 109 -7.34 -14.51 -2.00
N HIS A 110 -6.55 -13.44 -2.08
CA HIS A 110 -5.13 -13.56 -2.40
C HIS A 110 -4.34 -14.20 -1.24
N TYR A 111 -3.39 -15.08 -1.59
CA TYR A 111 -2.48 -15.76 -0.66
C TYR A 111 -1.83 -14.82 0.36
N ASP A 112 -1.18 -13.75 -0.10
CA ASP A 112 -0.55 -12.73 0.77
C ASP A 112 -1.47 -12.13 1.84
N ASN A 113 -2.79 -12.08 1.62
CA ASN A 113 -3.71 -11.59 2.65
C ASN A 113 -3.65 -12.50 3.88
N PHE A 114 -3.69 -13.83 3.69
CA PHE A 114 -3.78 -14.79 4.78
C PHE A 114 -2.40 -15.25 5.27
N SER A 115 -1.39 -15.25 4.39
CA SER A 115 -0.04 -15.61 4.79
C SER A 115 0.64 -14.55 5.65
N HIS A 116 0.27 -13.27 5.47
CA HIS A 116 0.84 -12.17 6.23
C HIS A 116 -0.17 -11.08 6.63
N TRP A 117 -0.78 -10.35 5.69
CA TRP A 117 -1.35 -9.03 5.96
C TRP A 117 -2.56 -9.02 6.90
N ALA A 118 -3.57 -9.85 6.64
CA ALA A 118 -4.74 -9.98 7.49
C ALA A 118 -4.40 -10.71 8.80
N THR A 119 -3.49 -11.68 8.73
CA THR A 119 -3.07 -12.49 9.88
C THR A 119 -2.32 -11.67 10.93
N ILE A 120 -1.40 -10.78 10.53
CA ILE A 120 -0.72 -9.88 11.47
C ILE A 120 -1.69 -8.87 12.09
N VAL A 121 -2.67 -8.38 11.32
CA VAL A 121 -3.72 -7.49 11.84
C VAL A 121 -4.60 -8.23 12.85
N LYS A 122 -5.02 -9.46 12.53
CA LYS A 122 -5.79 -10.34 13.43
C LYS A 122 -5.06 -10.60 14.73
N PHE A 123 -3.79 -10.97 14.63
CA PHE A 123 -2.92 -11.18 15.76
C PHE A 123 -2.89 -9.92 16.65
N MET A 124 -2.43 -8.79 16.12
CA MET A 124 -2.32 -7.55 16.90
C MET A 124 -3.65 -7.07 17.48
N HIS A 125 -4.77 -7.27 16.78
CA HIS A 125 -6.09 -6.87 17.26
C HIS A 125 -6.56 -7.69 18.46
N PHE A 126 -6.30 -9.00 18.48
CA PHE A 126 -6.78 -9.89 19.54
C PHE A 126 -5.76 -10.13 20.66
N THR A 127 -4.46 -10.02 20.39
CA THR A 127 -3.40 -10.18 21.40
C THR A 127 -2.95 -8.84 21.98
N GLY A 128 -3.04 -7.75 21.22
CA GLY A 128 -2.70 -6.41 21.68
C GLY A 128 -1.20 -6.12 21.77
N HIS A 129 -0.35 -6.88 21.08
CA HIS A 129 1.09 -6.68 21.00
C HIS A 129 1.65 -7.05 19.62
N LEU A 130 2.92 -6.66 19.35
CA LEU A 130 3.66 -7.15 18.18
C LEU A 130 4.11 -8.61 18.41
N PRO A 131 4.45 -9.37 17.36
CA PRO A 131 5.04 -10.69 17.53
C PRO A 131 6.34 -10.59 18.35
N THR A 132 6.45 -11.42 19.38
CA THR A 132 7.52 -11.39 20.40
C THR A 132 8.33 -12.67 20.48
N ASN A 133 7.79 -13.82 20.07
CA ASN A 133 8.51 -15.09 20.14
C ASN A 133 8.05 -16.06 19.05
N ALA A 134 9.01 -16.60 18.28
CA ALA A 134 8.75 -17.61 17.25
C ALA A 134 8.01 -18.86 17.78
N SER A 135 8.22 -19.25 19.05
CA SER A 135 7.60 -20.43 19.64
C SER A 135 6.22 -20.19 20.26
N MET A 136 5.81 -18.94 20.47
CA MET A 136 4.50 -18.59 21.02
C MET A 136 3.59 -17.92 19.99
N ASP A 137 4.18 -17.24 19.00
CA ASP A 137 3.50 -16.50 17.95
C ASP A 137 3.74 -17.14 16.57
N GLY A 138 3.91 -18.47 16.50
CA GLY A 138 4.30 -19.18 15.27
C GLY A 138 3.24 -19.16 14.17
N ILE A 139 2.04 -18.65 14.47
CA ILE A 139 1.04 -18.26 13.48
C ILE A 139 1.55 -17.14 12.54
N ILE A 140 2.50 -16.31 12.97
CA ILE A 140 3.11 -15.26 12.15
C ILE A 140 4.35 -15.80 11.44
N SER A 141 4.19 -16.18 10.17
CA SER A 141 5.31 -16.75 9.39
C SER A 141 6.25 -15.72 8.73
N PHE A 142 5.82 -14.46 8.60
CA PHE A 142 6.56 -13.38 7.94
C PHE A 142 7.04 -12.33 8.96
N THR A 143 7.92 -12.75 9.87
CA THR A 143 8.34 -11.98 11.06
C THR A 143 9.23 -10.77 10.75
N SER A 144 9.88 -10.73 9.58
CA SER A 144 10.73 -9.60 9.17
C SER A 144 9.98 -8.43 8.55
N TYR A 145 8.71 -8.62 8.18
CA TYR A 145 7.93 -7.58 7.53
C TYR A 145 7.64 -6.43 8.49
N PRO A 146 8.03 -5.19 8.14
CA PRO A 146 7.79 -4.03 9.00
C PRO A 146 6.29 -3.76 9.25
N PRO A 147 5.90 -3.30 10.45
CA PRO A 147 4.50 -3.40 10.89
C PRO A 147 3.62 -2.17 10.59
N ALA A 148 4.09 -1.13 9.89
CA ALA A 148 3.37 0.15 9.80
C ALA A 148 1.95 0.01 9.25
N MET A 149 1.78 -0.72 8.14
CA MET A 149 0.43 -0.93 7.57
C MET A 149 -0.43 -1.82 8.46
N GLY A 150 0.15 -2.88 9.04
CA GLY A 150 -0.56 -3.71 10.01
C GLY A 150 -1.08 -2.88 11.18
N LEU A 151 -0.24 -2.03 11.77
CA LEU A 151 -0.61 -1.15 12.89
C LEU A 151 -1.68 -0.12 12.50
N ALA A 152 -1.54 0.51 11.34
CA ALA A 152 -2.53 1.47 10.84
C ALA A 152 -3.90 0.81 10.61
N ILE A 153 -3.91 -0.41 10.07
CA ILE A 153 -5.13 -1.19 9.87
C ILE A 153 -5.71 -1.63 11.21
N THR A 154 -4.89 -2.18 12.12
CA THR A 154 -5.30 -2.60 13.48
C THR A 154 -5.97 -1.45 14.23
N TYR A 155 -5.41 -0.25 14.17
CA TYR A 155 -6.01 0.94 14.77
C TYR A 155 -7.42 1.22 14.25
N VAL A 156 -7.65 1.13 12.94
CA VAL A 156 -8.96 1.36 12.34
C VAL A 156 -9.95 0.25 12.71
N VAL A 157 -9.57 -1.02 12.56
CA VAL A 157 -10.48 -2.14 12.85
C VAL A 157 -10.79 -2.26 14.34
N HIS A 158 -9.92 -1.76 15.22
CA HIS A 158 -10.18 -1.68 16.67
C HIS A 158 -11.47 -0.93 16.98
N PHE A 159 -11.72 0.17 16.29
CA PHE A 159 -12.93 0.97 16.49
C PHE A 159 -14.09 0.55 15.58
N LEU A 160 -13.83 0.19 14.31
CA LEU A 160 -14.88 -0.18 13.36
C LEU A 160 -15.45 -1.60 13.57
N GLY A 161 -14.71 -2.44 14.28
CA GLY A 161 -14.93 -3.87 14.45
C GLY A 161 -14.06 -4.69 13.50
N PHE A 162 -13.55 -5.83 13.98
CA PHE A 162 -12.74 -6.74 13.18
C PHE A 162 -13.56 -7.37 12.03
N SER A 163 -13.14 -7.12 10.79
CA SER A 163 -13.63 -7.79 9.59
C SER A 163 -12.70 -7.51 8.41
N GLU A 164 -12.65 -8.43 7.45
CA GLU A 164 -11.89 -8.28 6.20
C GLU A 164 -12.22 -6.96 5.48
N SER A 165 -13.51 -6.65 5.32
CA SER A 165 -14.00 -5.42 4.70
C SER A 165 -13.45 -4.15 5.37
N ASN A 166 -13.43 -4.11 6.71
CA ASN A 166 -12.91 -2.96 7.43
C ASN A 166 -11.38 -2.82 7.29
N MET A 167 -10.65 -3.93 7.13
CA MET A 167 -9.21 -3.88 6.85
C MET A 167 -8.93 -3.25 5.49
N LEU A 168 -9.67 -3.68 4.46
CA LEU A 168 -9.55 -3.15 3.11
C LEU A 168 -9.90 -1.65 3.08
N LEU A 169 -10.96 -1.24 3.78
CA LEU A 169 -11.32 0.18 3.93
C LEU A 169 -10.25 1.00 4.64
N ALA A 170 -9.59 0.44 5.66
CA ALA A 170 -8.50 1.11 6.38
C ALA A 170 -7.32 1.40 5.45
N GLN A 171 -6.86 0.37 4.70
CA GLN A 171 -5.79 0.53 3.72
C GLN A 171 -6.21 1.51 2.60
N PHE A 172 -7.43 1.39 2.09
CA PHE A 172 -7.96 2.30 1.07
C PHE A 172 -7.96 3.75 1.56
N GLY A 173 -8.40 4.04 2.77
CA GLY A 173 -8.38 5.39 3.34
C GLY A 173 -6.97 5.99 3.41
N TYR A 174 -5.98 5.16 3.77
CA TYR A 174 -4.57 5.54 3.78
C TYR A 174 -4.03 5.85 2.37
N ILE A 175 -4.33 4.99 1.39
CA ILE A 175 -4.00 5.21 -0.03
C ILE A 175 -4.67 6.48 -0.55
N TRP A 176 -5.97 6.67 -0.25
CA TRP A 176 -6.76 7.79 -0.74
C TRP A 176 -6.21 9.13 -0.22
N ALA A 177 -5.83 9.17 1.06
CA ALA A 177 -5.15 10.32 1.66
C ALA A 177 -3.80 10.60 1.00
N ALA A 178 -3.01 9.57 0.69
CA ALA A 178 -1.72 9.71 0.02
C ALA A 178 -1.88 10.21 -1.42
N VAL A 179 -2.81 9.64 -2.20
CA VAL A 179 -3.07 10.03 -3.59
C VAL A 179 -3.63 11.46 -3.68
N TYR A 180 -4.43 11.91 -2.71
CA TYR A 180 -4.93 13.29 -2.64
C TYR A 180 -3.81 14.34 -2.63
N SER A 181 -2.59 13.96 -2.21
CA SER A 181 -1.44 14.85 -2.27
C SER A 181 -1.09 15.33 -3.68
N VAL A 182 -1.41 14.58 -4.73
CA VAL A 182 -1.05 14.93 -6.12
C VAL A 182 -1.54 16.32 -6.53
N PHE A 183 -2.69 16.74 -5.98
CA PHE A 183 -3.23 18.07 -6.26
C PHE A 183 -2.30 19.17 -5.74
N GLY A 184 -1.42 18.91 -4.77
CA GLY A 184 -0.40 19.83 -4.28
C GLY A 184 0.55 20.38 -5.36
N PHE A 185 0.69 19.69 -6.51
CA PHE A 185 1.47 20.19 -7.65
C PHE A 185 0.77 21.30 -8.45
N MET A 186 -0.55 21.46 -8.32
CA MET A 186 -1.28 22.50 -9.05
C MET A 186 -1.04 23.88 -8.44
N ARG A 187 -0.59 24.83 -9.25
CA ARG A 187 -0.44 26.24 -8.85
C ARG A 187 -1.77 26.98 -8.74
N ASP A 188 -2.71 26.67 -9.64
CA ASP A 188 -4.06 27.24 -9.69
C ASP A 188 -5.10 26.11 -9.65
N LYS A 189 -5.78 25.99 -8.51
CA LYS A 189 -6.71 24.90 -8.22
C LYS A 189 -8.08 25.06 -8.89
N THR A 190 -8.37 26.22 -9.47
CA THR A 190 -9.63 26.49 -10.15
C THR A 190 -9.68 25.89 -11.57
N ARG A 191 -8.54 25.37 -12.07
CA ARG A 191 -8.40 24.93 -13.46
C ARG A 191 -8.85 23.51 -13.68
N MET A 192 -10.12 23.38 -14.10
CA MET A 192 -10.79 22.12 -14.39
C MET A 192 -10.00 21.19 -15.33
N MET A 193 -9.35 21.67 -16.39
CA MET A 193 -8.59 20.78 -17.28
C MET A 193 -7.41 20.10 -16.56
N LEU A 194 -6.66 20.86 -15.75
CA LEU A 194 -5.51 20.33 -15.02
C LEU A 194 -5.96 19.44 -13.86
N SER A 195 -7.04 19.81 -13.18
CA SER A 195 -7.69 18.94 -12.18
C SER A 195 -8.18 17.64 -12.81
N GLY A 196 -8.83 17.73 -13.97
CA GLY A 196 -9.31 16.62 -14.79
C GLY A 196 -8.18 15.66 -15.13
N LEU A 197 -7.04 16.18 -15.58
CA LEU A 197 -5.86 15.38 -15.90
C LEU A 197 -5.35 14.57 -14.69
N LEU A 198 -5.32 15.17 -13.49
CA LEU A 198 -4.90 14.48 -12.28
C LEU A 198 -5.90 13.40 -11.85
N VAL A 199 -7.21 13.68 -11.87
CA VAL A 199 -8.22 12.64 -11.55
C VAL A 199 -8.24 11.52 -12.58
N LEU A 200 -7.98 11.83 -13.86
CA LEU A 200 -7.80 10.81 -14.88
C LEU A 200 -6.56 9.95 -14.58
N ALA A 201 -5.44 10.55 -14.19
CA ALA A 201 -4.25 9.81 -13.79
C ALA A 201 -4.55 8.86 -12.61
N ILE A 202 -5.31 9.32 -11.59
CA ILE A 202 -5.76 8.47 -10.47
C ILE A 202 -6.58 7.28 -10.98
N ALA A 203 -7.49 7.48 -11.94
CA ALA A 203 -8.28 6.38 -12.50
C ALA A 203 -7.42 5.41 -13.33
N VAL A 204 -6.47 5.94 -14.11
CA VAL A 204 -5.55 5.14 -14.93
C VAL A 204 -4.66 4.26 -14.06
N THR A 205 -4.15 4.75 -12.91
CA THR A 205 -3.33 3.92 -12.02
C THR A 205 -4.08 2.71 -11.46
N MET A 206 -5.41 2.74 -11.37
CA MET A 206 -6.20 1.58 -10.97
C MET A 206 -6.19 0.46 -12.01
N ILE A 207 -6.14 0.80 -13.30
CA ILE A 207 -5.96 -0.17 -14.39
C ILE A 207 -4.62 -0.88 -14.24
N PHE A 208 -3.56 -0.15 -13.91
CA PHE A 208 -2.24 -0.73 -13.68
C PHE A 208 -2.18 -1.54 -12.37
N ASN A 209 -3.09 -1.31 -11.43
CA ASN A 209 -3.22 -2.09 -10.20
C ASN A 209 -4.00 -3.41 -10.38
N VAL A 210 -4.41 -3.81 -11.59
CA VAL A 210 -5.36 -4.92 -11.82
C VAL A 210 -4.95 -6.29 -11.23
N GLN A 211 -3.65 -6.53 -11.02
CA GLN A 211 -3.17 -7.78 -10.43
C GLN A 211 -3.40 -7.87 -8.92
N ILE A 212 -3.48 -6.71 -8.25
CA ILE A 212 -3.69 -6.61 -6.80
C ILE A 212 -5.12 -6.14 -6.51
N ARG A 213 -5.60 -5.13 -7.25
CA ARG A 213 -6.87 -4.41 -7.03
C ARG A 213 -6.98 -3.87 -5.60
N PHE A 214 -8.11 -3.25 -5.26
CA PHE A 214 -8.36 -2.75 -3.91
C PHE A 214 -9.02 -3.76 -2.97
N ASN A 215 -9.36 -4.96 -3.45
CA ASN A 215 -9.90 -6.04 -2.64
C ASN A 215 -8.82 -6.93 -1.98
N ASN A 216 -7.58 -6.43 -1.91
CA ASN A 216 -6.47 -7.09 -1.24
C ASN A 216 -5.63 -6.12 -0.40
N LEU A 217 -4.95 -6.65 0.62
CA LEU A 217 -4.16 -5.91 1.60
C LEU A 217 -2.67 -5.77 1.23
N LEU A 218 -2.29 -6.11 0.01
CA LEU A 218 -0.92 -5.96 -0.44
C LEU A 218 -0.54 -4.47 -0.50
N VAL A 219 0.68 -4.16 -0.08
CA VAL A 219 1.14 -2.78 0.14
C VAL A 219 1.84 -2.15 -1.07
N ASP A 220 1.91 -2.84 -2.20
CA ASP A 220 2.61 -2.37 -3.39
C ASP A 220 2.04 -1.03 -3.90
N TYR A 221 0.71 -0.88 -4.02
CA TYR A 221 0.09 0.42 -4.35
C TYR A 221 0.34 1.46 -3.24
N VAL A 222 0.38 1.04 -1.98
CA VAL A 222 0.68 1.92 -0.83
C VAL A 222 2.07 2.53 -0.99
N LEU A 223 3.08 1.74 -1.36
CA LEU A 223 4.44 2.25 -1.60
C LEU A 223 4.46 3.34 -2.66
N ALA A 224 3.79 3.12 -3.80
CA ALA A 224 3.72 4.13 -4.86
C ALA A 224 3.03 5.42 -4.39
N ALA A 225 1.87 5.30 -3.72
CA ALA A 225 1.08 6.43 -3.25
C ALA A 225 1.79 7.24 -2.15
N VAL A 226 2.43 6.57 -1.19
CA VAL A 226 3.20 7.23 -0.11
C VAL A 226 4.44 7.90 -0.70
N THR A 227 5.09 7.29 -1.69
CA THR A 227 6.23 7.91 -2.39
C THR A 227 5.82 9.19 -3.10
N LEU A 228 4.68 9.16 -3.81
CA LEU A 228 4.09 10.35 -4.41
C LEU A 228 3.90 11.45 -3.36
N ALA A 229 3.26 11.14 -2.23
CA ALA A 229 3.04 12.11 -1.15
C ALA A 229 4.35 12.65 -0.56
N GLY A 230 5.38 11.79 -0.44
CA GLY A 230 6.74 12.19 -0.08
C GLY A 230 7.30 13.24 -1.03
N LEU A 231 7.28 12.96 -2.34
CA LEU A 231 7.78 13.85 -3.39
C LEU A 231 6.97 15.14 -3.52
N VAL A 232 5.64 15.08 -3.38
CA VAL A 232 4.77 16.27 -3.35
C VAL A 232 5.20 17.18 -2.20
N GLY A 233 5.42 16.66 -1.00
CA GLY A 233 5.83 17.52 0.12
C GLY A 233 7.22 18.12 -0.05
N VAL A 234 8.15 17.42 -0.69
CA VAL A 234 9.44 18.01 -1.09
C VAL A 234 9.20 19.20 -2.02
N TYR A 235 8.32 19.07 -3.02
CA TYR A 235 8.00 20.15 -3.95
C TYR A 235 7.26 21.32 -3.28
N VAL A 236 6.19 21.03 -2.52
CA VAL A 236 5.32 22.04 -1.90
C VAL A 236 6.05 22.83 -0.81
N TYR A 237 6.92 22.19 -0.02
CA TYR A 237 7.64 22.85 1.06
C TYR A 237 9.03 23.36 0.66
N GLN A 238 9.31 23.47 -0.64
CA GLN A 238 10.62 23.88 -1.16
C GLN A 238 11.12 25.22 -0.60
N GLU A 239 10.23 26.15 -0.26
CA GLU A 239 10.56 27.45 0.35
C GLU A 239 10.61 27.42 1.90
N HIS A 240 10.24 26.29 2.51
CA HIS A 240 10.13 26.12 3.96
C HIS A 240 10.93 24.93 4.46
N GLN A 241 12.26 25.07 4.50
CA GLN A 241 13.21 24.01 4.82
C GLN A 241 12.84 23.16 6.06
N LYS A 242 12.40 23.78 7.16
CA LYS A 242 12.00 23.04 8.38
C LYS A 242 10.82 22.10 8.15
N ARG A 243 9.81 22.57 7.40
CA ARG A 243 8.62 21.76 7.05
C ARG A 243 8.99 20.67 6.05
N GLN A 244 9.82 21.01 5.07
CA GLN A 244 10.34 20.05 4.09
C GLN A 244 11.12 18.93 4.77
N PHE A 245 12.03 19.27 5.70
CA PHE A 245 12.78 18.33 6.52
C PHE A 245 11.87 17.40 7.32
N GLY A 246 10.94 17.96 8.11
CA GLY A 246 10.01 17.15 8.92
C GLY A 246 9.13 16.24 8.06
N HIS A 247 8.68 16.73 6.91
CA HIS A 247 7.90 15.94 5.95
C HIS A 247 8.69 14.76 5.40
N VAL A 248 9.94 14.97 4.97
CA VAL A 248 10.81 13.91 4.45
C VAL A 248 11.07 12.86 5.53
N VAL A 249 11.36 13.29 6.76
CA VAL A 249 11.58 12.35 7.87
C VAL A 249 10.36 11.47 8.12
N LEU A 250 9.17 12.07 8.20
CA LEU A 250 7.92 11.32 8.42
C LEU A 250 7.59 10.38 7.25
N ALA A 251 7.70 10.87 6.02
CA ALA A 251 7.38 10.09 4.82
C ALA A 251 8.30 8.87 4.69
N VAL A 252 9.61 9.07 4.84
CA VAL A 252 10.60 7.99 4.68
C VAL A 252 10.55 7.00 5.84
N ALA A 253 10.38 7.48 7.08
CA ALA A 253 10.21 6.58 8.22
C ALA A 253 9.01 5.62 8.03
N ASN A 254 7.89 6.13 7.51
CA ASN A 254 6.75 5.29 7.18
C ASN A 254 7.05 4.35 6.01
N LEU A 255 7.66 4.81 4.92
CA LEU A 255 8.01 3.95 3.77
C LEU A 255 8.87 2.75 4.18
N LEU A 256 9.91 2.99 4.99
CA LEU A 256 10.79 1.92 5.47
C LEU A 256 10.05 0.96 6.41
N LEU A 257 9.06 1.45 7.16
CA LEU A 257 8.22 0.62 8.04
C LEU A 257 7.01 -0.01 7.35
N ILE A 258 6.77 0.24 6.06
CA ILE A 258 5.71 -0.43 5.27
C ILE A 258 6.21 -1.75 4.68
N LYS A 259 7.39 -1.75 4.06
CA LYS A 259 8.00 -2.92 3.43
C LYS A 259 9.49 -2.66 3.20
N ASN A 260 10.34 -3.68 3.26
CA ASN A 260 11.78 -3.54 3.00
C ASN A 260 12.07 -2.94 1.60
N SER A 261 11.28 -3.28 0.58
CA SER A 261 11.39 -2.69 -0.77
C SER A 261 11.08 -1.19 -0.81
N GLY A 262 10.47 -0.63 0.24
CA GLY A 262 10.29 0.81 0.45
C GLY A 262 11.60 1.59 0.49
N ALA A 263 12.74 0.93 0.74
CA ALA A 263 14.07 1.56 0.72
C ALA A 263 14.42 2.17 -0.64
N PHE A 264 14.04 1.52 -1.75
CA PHE A 264 14.27 2.09 -3.09
C PHE A 264 13.54 3.43 -3.25
N PHE A 265 12.27 3.46 -2.83
CA PHE A 265 11.42 4.65 -2.92
C PHE A 265 11.85 5.76 -1.96
N ALA A 266 12.32 5.41 -0.76
CA ALA A 266 12.97 6.33 0.16
C ALA A 266 14.19 7.01 -0.50
N GLY A 267 14.99 6.24 -1.24
CA GLY A 267 16.11 6.74 -2.03
C GLY A 267 15.70 7.82 -3.03
N ILE A 268 14.59 7.63 -3.76
CA ILE A 268 14.05 8.62 -4.69
C ILE A 268 13.73 9.93 -3.95
N ILE A 269 13.06 9.86 -2.80
CA ILE A 269 12.73 11.04 -1.99
C ILE A 269 14.00 11.75 -1.50
N PHE A 270 14.99 11.00 -0.99
CA PHE A 270 16.24 11.60 -0.53
C PHE A 270 17.01 12.27 -1.67
N ILE A 271 17.10 11.65 -2.85
CA ILE A 271 17.77 12.25 -4.00
C ILE A 271 17.06 13.54 -4.42
N TYR A 272 15.73 13.52 -4.51
CA TYR A 272 14.98 14.72 -4.88
C TYR A 272 15.07 15.82 -3.81
N TYR A 273 14.99 15.47 -2.52
CA TYR A 273 15.17 16.41 -1.42
C TYR A 273 16.57 17.03 -1.42
N GLY A 274 17.61 16.22 -1.60
CA GLY A 274 18.99 16.69 -1.74
C GLY A 274 19.16 17.63 -2.93
N TYR A 275 18.59 17.28 -4.08
CA TYR A 275 18.57 18.14 -5.26
C TYR A 275 17.89 19.49 -4.98
N MET A 276 16.73 19.50 -4.32
CA MET A 276 16.01 20.73 -3.98
C MET A 276 16.77 21.60 -2.98
N LEU A 277 17.42 21.01 -1.97
CA LEU A 277 18.28 21.73 -1.03
C LEU A 277 19.48 22.39 -1.73
N LEU A 278 20.01 21.78 -2.79
CA LEU A 278 21.12 22.34 -3.57
C LEU A 278 20.64 23.44 -4.53
N GLN A 279 19.43 23.32 -5.09
CA GLN A 279 18.84 24.27 -6.05
C GLN A 279 18.21 25.51 -5.40
N ASN A 280 17.56 25.39 -4.23
CA ASN A 280 16.78 26.46 -3.58
C ASN A 280 17.60 27.62 -2.96
N ASN A 281 18.74 27.97 -3.55
CA ASN A 281 19.56 29.10 -3.14
C ASN A 281 19.47 30.39 -4.01
N PRO A 282 18.45 30.69 -4.84
CA PRO A 282 18.51 31.90 -5.66
C PRO A 282 18.37 33.20 -4.83
N ILE A 283 17.61 33.21 -3.73
CA ILE A 283 17.38 34.41 -2.91
C ILE A 283 18.59 34.73 -2.02
N LEU A 284 19.26 33.71 -1.47
CA LEU A 284 20.46 33.88 -0.65
C LEU A 284 21.74 34.06 -1.49
N LEU A 285 21.89 33.41 -2.65
CA LEU A 285 23.05 33.65 -3.52
C LEU A 285 23.06 35.07 -4.12
N LYS A 286 21.89 35.71 -4.28
CA LYS A 286 21.81 37.14 -4.67
C LYS A 286 22.25 38.09 -3.54
N GLN A 287 22.19 37.66 -2.28
CA GLN A 287 22.62 38.45 -1.11
C GLN A 287 24.01 38.06 -0.59
N CYS A 288 24.49 36.85 -0.86
CA CYS A 288 25.81 36.37 -0.47
C CYS A 288 26.90 36.94 -1.39
N GLN A 289 27.48 38.08 -1.01
CA GLN A 289 28.57 38.75 -1.72
C GLN A 289 29.90 37.95 -1.75
N THR A 290 30.01 36.78 -1.08
CA THR A 290 31.27 36.03 -0.97
C THR A 290 31.12 34.51 -1.12
N ARG A 291 32.05 33.87 -1.86
CA ARG A 291 32.13 32.41 -2.09
C ARG A 291 32.12 31.57 -0.79
N VAL A 292 32.61 32.13 0.32
CA VAL A 292 32.67 31.46 1.63
C VAL A 292 31.27 31.21 2.22
N MET A 293 30.33 32.17 2.09
CA MET A 293 28.96 32.00 2.60
C MET A 293 28.17 30.96 1.80
N ALA A 294 28.38 30.92 0.47
CA ALA A 294 27.78 29.90 -0.39
C ALA A 294 28.27 28.48 -0.02
N TYR A 295 29.56 28.32 0.29
CA TYR A 295 30.12 27.05 0.76
C TYR A 295 29.54 26.63 2.13
N LYS A 296 29.47 27.56 3.09
CA LYS A 296 28.88 27.31 4.42
C LYS A 296 27.43 26.85 4.34
N ASN A 297 26.61 27.48 3.49
CA ASN A 297 25.21 27.07 3.29
C ASN A 297 25.09 25.69 2.63
N ARG A 298 25.96 25.36 1.68
CA ARG A 298 25.99 24.02 1.09
C ARG A 298 26.33 22.94 2.11
N LEU A 299 27.32 23.19 2.98
CA LEU A 299 27.66 22.27 4.07
C LEU A 299 26.50 22.11 5.06
N MET A 300 25.81 23.20 5.40
CA MET A 300 24.64 23.14 6.27
C MET A 300 23.50 22.34 5.62
N ASN A 301 23.23 22.55 4.33
CA ASN A 301 22.22 21.79 3.58
C ASN A 301 22.59 20.31 3.46
N LEU A 302 23.87 20.00 3.27
CA LEU A 302 24.36 18.62 3.30
C LEU A 302 24.17 18.00 4.70
N GLY A 303 24.48 18.75 5.77
CA GLY A 303 24.23 18.32 7.14
C GLY A 303 22.75 18.05 7.42
N LEU A 304 21.86 18.92 6.95
CA LEU A 304 20.40 18.72 7.04
C LEU A 304 19.93 17.50 6.27
N TRP A 305 20.49 17.26 5.08
CA TRP A 305 20.18 16.09 4.28
C TRP A 305 20.62 14.79 4.97
N MET A 306 21.85 14.75 5.50
CA MET A 306 22.36 13.62 6.26
C MET A 306 21.57 13.37 7.55
N LEU A 307 21.21 14.45 8.27
CA LEU A 307 20.37 14.35 9.45
C LEU A 307 18.99 13.76 9.13
N ALA A 308 18.39 14.17 8.00
CA ALA A 308 17.12 13.62 7.56
C ALA A 308 17.23 12.11 7.30
N ILE A 309 18.31 11.66 6.65
CA ILE A 309 18.57 10.23 6.42
C ILE A 309 18.64 9.47 7.75
N VAL A 310 19.46 9.94 8.69
CA VAL A 310 19.66 9.29 9.99
C VAL A 310 18.34 9.19 10.76
N LEU A 311 17.61 10.30 10.90
CA LEU A 311 16.34 10.30 11.65
C LEU A 311 15.25 9.45 10.99
N SER A 312 15.21 9.39 9.65
CA SER A 312 14.20 8.59 8.95
C SER A 312 14.45 7.08 9.07
N ILE A 313 15.72 6.66 9.14
CA ILE A 313 16.11 5.25 9.22
C ILE A 313 15.98 4.72 10.65
N MET A 314 16.08 5.58 11.66
CA MET A 314 16.08 5.18 13.08
C MET A 314 14.89 4.27 13.47
N PRO A 315 13.61 4.55 13.10
CA PRO A 315 12.50 3.64 13.40
C PRO A 315 12.67 2.27 12.76
N PHE A 316 13.11 2.20 11.50
CA PHE A 316 13.36 0.94 10.80
C PHE A 316 14.52 0.16 11.41
N TYR A 317 15.59 0.84 11.85
CA TYR A 317 16.68 0.21 12.58
C TYR A 317 16.19 -0.44 13.87
N TRP A 318 15.30 0.23 14.62
CA TRP A 318 14.70 -0.35 15.84
C TRP A 318 13.87 -1.61 15.51
N TRP A 319 13.15 -1.62 14.40
CA TRP A 319 12.44 -2.82 13.92
C TRP A 319 13.40 -3.96 13.58
N GLN A 320 14.44 -3.70 12.79
CA GLN A 320 15.44 -4.71 12.43
C GLN A 320 16.16 -5.26 13.67
N TYR A 321 16.43 -4.41 14.65
CA TYR A 321 16.96 -4.83 15.94
C TYR A 321 16.00 -5.77 16.66
N HIS A 322 14.71 -5.43 16.78
CA HIS A 322 13.67 -6.28 17.36
C HIS A 322 13.61 -7.65 16.70
N VAL A 323 13.56 -7.69 15.36
CA VAL A 323 13.47 -8.95 14.61
C VAL A 323 14.69 -9.83 14.86
N LYS A 324 15.91 -9.27 14.79
CA LYS A 324 17.14 -10.03 14.98
C LYS A 324 17.28 -10.67 16.37
N HIS A 325 16.70 -10.06 17.41
CA HIS A 325 16.82 -10.56 18.78
C HIS A 325 15.75 -11.60 19.13
N LEU A 326 14.59 -11.55 18.49
CA LEU A 326 13.43 -12.40 18.82
C LEU A 326 13.18 -13.52 17.81
N PHE A 327 13.70 -13.39 16.59
CA PHE A 327 13.51 -14.37 15.51
C PHE A 327 14.89 -14.73 14.90
N PRO A 328 15.54 -15.80 15.40
CA PRO A 328 16.86 -16.24 14.93
C PRO A 328 16.88 -16.68 13.46
N GLU A 329 15.75 -17.19 12.94
CA GLU A 329 15.57 -17.52 11.52
C GLU A 329 14.40 -16.70 10.96
N SER A 330 14.66 -15.84 9.97
CA SER A 330 13.62 -15.06 9.30
C SER A 330 13.82 -15.11 7.78
N LYS A 331 12.76 -15.50 7.05
CA LYS A 331 12.76 -15.70 5.58
C LYS A 331 13.24 -14.51 4.74
N HIS A 332 13.16 -13.28 5.26
CA HIS A 332 13.61 -12.06 4.55
C HIS A 332 14.59 -11.23 5.37
N GLN A 333 15.38 -11.88 6.22
CA GLN A 333 16.45 -11.19 6.93
C GLN A 333 17.50 -10.66 5.95
N ILE A 334 17.87 -9.39 6.09
CA ILE A 334 18.93 -8.76 5.31
C ILE A 334 20.27 -9.11 5.97
N ASP A 335 20.86 -10.25 5.60
CA ASP A 335 22.22 -10.62 6.02
C ASP A 335 23.17 -10.65 4.82
N THR A 336 24.18 -9.77 4.86
CA THR A 336 25.23 -9.69 3.85
C THR A 336 26.05 -10.98 3.71
N ALA A 337 26.15 -11.79 4.77
CA ALA A 337 26.85 -13.07 4.71
C ALA A 337 26.04 -14.12 3.93
N SER A 338 24.72 -14.17 4.14
CA SER A 338 23.80 -15.06 3.40
C SER A 338 23.73 -14.73 1.92
N TYR A 339 23.69 -13.43 1.56
CA TYR A 339 23.70 -12.99 0.18
C TYR A 339 24.98 -13.35 -0.57
N GLY A 340 26.14 -13.24 0.10
CA GLY A 340 27.43 -13.66 -0.46
C GLY A 340 27.49 -15.18 -0.68
N ALA A 341 26.97 -15.96 0.27
CA ALA A 341 26.91 -17.41 0.17
C ALA A 341 26.00 -17.89 -0.98
N GLN A 342 24.78 -17.33 -1.10
CA GLN A 342 23.87 -17.62 -2.22
C GLN A 342 24.50 -17.29 -3.57
N LEU A 343 25.04 -16.07 -3.75
CA LEU A 343 25.65 -15.67 -5.02
C LEU A 343 26.89 -16.50 -5.40
N SER A 344 27.60 -17.06 -4.42
CA SER A 344 28.76 -17.92 -4.64
C SER A 344 28.41 -19.38 -4.95
N GLY A 345 27.23 -19.84 -4.50
CA GLY A 345 26.72 -21.19 -4.72
C GLY A 345 25.89 -21.33 -6.01
N GLU A 346 25.33 -20.22 -6.52
CA GLU A 346 24.49 -20.23 -7.72
C GLU A 346 25.30 -20.34 -9.01
N HIS A 347 24.86 -21.21 -9.93
CA HIS A 347 25.49 -21.35 -11.24
C HIS A 347 25.22 -20.12 -12.11
N THR A 348 26.24 -19.64 -12.85
CA THR A 348 26.11 -18.50 -13.78
C THR A 348 24.96 -18.68 -14.78
N SER A 349 24.58 -19.91 -15.11
CA SER A 349 23.42 -20.25 -15.95
C SER A 349 22.10 -19.80 -15.34
N TYR A 350 21.89 -19.94 -14.03
CA TYR A 350 20.67 -19.51 -13.33
C TYR A 350 20.50 -17.99 -13.42
N LEU A 351 21.55 -17.23 -13.12
CA LEU A 351 21.54 -15.76 -13.22
C LEU A 351 21.17 -15.29 -14.63
N ILE A 352 21.77 -15.91 -15.65
CA ILE A 352 21.48 -15.59 -17.06
C ILE A 352 20.06 -15.99 -17.43
N GLU A 353 19.55 -17.11 -16.93
CA GLU A 353 18.19 -17.57 -17.18
C GLU A 353 17.15 -16.57 -16.67
N ILE A 354 17.27 -16.15 -15.40
CA ILE A 354 16.38 -15.15 -14.80
C ILE A 354 16.45 -13.84 -15.60
N ALA A 355 17.66 -13.37 -15.93
CA ALA A 355 17.83 -12.15 -16.72
C ALA A 355 17.15 -12.24 -18.09
N LYS A 356 17.31 -13.36 -18.81
CA LYS A 356 16.66 -13.59 -20.11
C LYS A 356 15.14 -13.63 -19.99
N LYS A 357 14.61 -14.31 -18.98
CA LYS A 357 13.16 -14.40 -18.74
C LYS A 357 12.57 -13.03 -18.45
N MET A 358 13.19 -12.23 -17.57
CA MET A 358 12.70 -10.88 -17.28
C MET A 358 12.76 -9.96 -18.51
N LEU A 359 13.83 -10.05 -19.31
CA LEU A 359 13.95 -9.28 -20.56
C LEU A 359 12.88 -9.69 -21.59
N HIS A 360 12.60 -10.99 -21.71
CA HIS A 360 11.54 -11.49 -22.58
C HIS A 360 10.17 -10.98 -22.13
N ALA A 361 9.85 -11.12 -20.83
CA ALA A 361 8.58 -10.65 -20.26
C ALA A 361 8.33 -9.16 -20.52
N ASN A 362 9.37 -8.31 -20.41
CA ASN A 362 9.25 -6.88 -20.71
C ASN A 362 9.24 -6.54 -22.20
N SER A 363 9.72 -7.43 -23.06
CA SER A 363 9.70 -7.20 -24.52
C SER A 363 8.32 -7.49 -25.14
N GLU A 364 7.43 -8.13 -24.38
CA GLU A 364 6.07 -8.42 -24.82
C GLU A 364 5.14 -7.21 -24.67
N LEU A 365 4.41 -6.87 -25.75
CA LEU A 365 3.40 -5.80 -25.72
C LEU A 365 2.17 -6.17 -24.87
N SER A 366 1.99 -7.45 -24.53
CA SER A 366 0.98 -7.94 -23.59
C SER A 366 1.31 -7.58 -22.14
N SER A 367 2.58 -7.30 -21.82
CA SER A 367 2.98 -6.88 -20.48
C SER A 367 2.34 -5.56 -20.11
N LEU A 368 1.67 -5.54 -18.96
CA LEU A 368 1.02 -4.34 -18.45
C LEU A 368 2.06 -3.28 -18.09
N SER A 369 3.21 -3.68 -17.53
CA SER A 369 4.30 -2.76 -17.24
C SER A 369 4.88 -2.09 -18.50
N THR A 370 5.06 -2.86 -19.58
CA THR A 370 5.51 -2.35 -20.89
C THR A 370 4.49 -1.40 -21.51
N GLN A 371 3.20 -1.74 -21.48
CA GLN A 371 2.13 -0.83 -21.91
C GLN A 371 2.15 0.48 -21.12
N GLY A 372 2.43 0.41 -19.82
CA GLY A 372 2.57 1.58 -18.95
C GLY A 372 3.71 2.49 -19.36
N LEU A 373 4.89 1.93 -19.65
CA LEU A 373 6.04 2.70 -20.15
C LEU A 373 5.75 3.36 -21.50
N ILE A 374 5.12 2.63 -22.42
CA ILE A 374 4.73 3.16 -23.73
C ILE A 374 3.72 4.31 -23.55
N LEU A 375 2.74 4.16 -22.66
CA LEU A 375 1.77 5.21 -22.35
C LEU A 375 2.46 6.47 -21.80
N ILE A 376 3.32 6.32 -20.79
CA ILE A 376 4.06 7.42 -20.16
C ILE A 376 4.90 8.16 -21.22
N ASN A 377 5.73 7.42 -21.95
CA ASN A 377 6.61 8.00 -22.97
C ASN A 377 5.81 8.63 -24.11
N GLY A 378 4.78 7.94 -24.61
CA GLY A 378 3.90 8.45 -25.66
C GLY A 378 3.28 9.79 -25.28
N VAL A 379 2.65 9.88 -24.11
CA VAL A 379 2.00 11.12 -23.66
C VAL A 379 3.01 12.26 -23.47
N LEU A 380 4.16 12.00 -22.82
CA LEU A 380 5.18 13.02 -22.57
C LEU A 380 5.84 13.49 -23.87
N LEU A 381 6.17 12.58 -24.79
CA LEU A 381 6.82 12.90 -26.08
C LEU A 381 5.87 13.62 -27.04
N LEU A 382 4.61 13.19 -27.14
CA LEU A 382 3.61 13.88 -27.98
C LEU A 382 3.34 15.28 -27.46
N THR A 383 3.20 15.46 -26.15
CA THR A 383 3.01 16.79 -25.55
C THR A 383 4.26 17.66 -25.71
N TRP A 384 5.45 17.08 -25.51
CA TRP A 384 6.73 17.76 -25.75
C TRP A 384 6.82 18.28 -27.17
N LEU A 385 6.55 17.42 -28.15
CA LEU A 385 6.61 17.74 -29.58
C LEU A 385 5.58 18.79 -29.93
N GLY A 386 4.33 18.66 -29.45
CA GLY A 386 3.27 19.64 -29.67
C GLY A 386 3.66 21.04 -29.19
N LEU A 387 4.16 21.16 -27.95
CA LEU A 387 4.64 22.44 -27.42
C LEU A 387 5.86 22.96 -28.18
N LYS A 388 6.80 22.08 -28.56
CA LYS A 388 7.98 22.46 -29.34
C LYS A 388 7.63 22.98 -30.73
N LEU A 389 6.64 22.37 -31.41
CA LEU A 389 6.12 22.82 -32.71
C LEU A 389 5.43 24.19 -32.60
N LEU A 390 4.90 24.53 -31.43
CA LEU A 390 4.40 25.87 -31.10
C LEU A 390 5.52 26.87 -30.71
N GLY A 391 6.79 26.48 -30.84
CA GLY A 391 7.94 27.31 -30.47
C GLY A 391 8.21 27.37 -28.96
N GLN A 392 7.52 26.55 -28.16
CA GLN A 392 7.60 26.60 -26.70
C GLN A 392 8.58 25.56 -26.15
N ARG A 393 9.61 26.03 -25.45
CA ARG A 393 10.59 25.16 -24.77
C ARG A 393 9.98 24.61 -23.49
N ASN A 394 10.08 23.30 -23.30
CA ASN A 394 9.48 22.62 -22.15
C ASN A 394 10.37 21.49 -21.62
N ARG A 395 10.04 20.97 -20.44
CA ARG A 395 10.85 20.00 -19.69
C ARG A 395 10.51 18.53 -19.99
N LEU A 396 9.45 18.27 -20.76
CA LEU A 396 8.83 16.95 -20.82
C LEU A 396 9.77 15.84 -21.32
N LEU A 397 10.58 16.10 -22.36
CA LEU A 397 11.57 15.13 -22.84
C LEU A 397 12.63 14.78 -21.78
N LYS A 398 13.11 15.77 -21.02
CA LYS A 398 14.09 15.53 -19.94
C LYS A 398 13.47 14.69 -18.82
N MET A 399 12.19 14.93 -18.51
CA MET A 399 11.46 14.17 -17.50
C MET A 399 11.15 12.75 -17.97
N ALA A 400 10.84 12.54 -19.25
CA ALA A 400 10.67 11.20 -19.83
C ALA A 400 11.95 10.37 -19.67
N ILE A 401 13.11 10.93 -20.05
CA ILE A 401 14.42 10.26 -19.88
C ILE A 401 14.70 9.98 -18.39
N LEU A 402 14.40 10.92 -17.49
CA LEU A 402 14.56 10.70 -16.05
C LEU A 402 13.69 9.54 -15.56
N PHE A 403 12.43 9.46 -16.00
CA PHE A 403 11.52 8.39 -15.62
C PHE A 403 11.96 7.02 -16.17
N ASP A 404 12.49 6.98 -17.40
CA ASP A 404 13.07 5.76 -17.97
C ASP A 404 14.29 5.29 -17.16
N VAL A 405 15.17 6.21 -16.76
CA VAL A 405 16.32 5.88 -15.89
C VAL A 405 15.84 5.37 -14.53
N MET A 406 14.83 6.01 -13.92
CA MET A 406 14.27 5.55 -12.66
C MET A 406 13.66 4.15 -12.79
N PHE A 407 12.92 3.89 -13.87
CA PHE A 407 12.38 2.55 -14.15
C PHE A 407 13.50 1.52 -14.31
N LEU A 408 14.54 1.83 -15.08
CA LEU A 408 15.67 0.92 -15.30
C LEU A 408 16.39 0.58 -14.00
N LEU A 409 16.63 1.57 -13.13
CA LEU A 409 17.22 1.35 -11.81
C LEU A 409 16.33 0.47 -10.93
N TYR A 410 15.01 0.69 -10.98
CA TYR A 410 14.07 -0.16 -10.24
C TYR A 410 14.05 -1.58 -10.79
N TYR A 411 14.04 -1.74 -12.10
CA TYR A 411 14.11 -3.03 -12.78
C TYR A 411 15.36 -3.82 -12.38
N ILE A 412 16.52 -3.16 -12.32
CA ILE A 412 17.77 -3.76 -11.81
C ILE A 412 17.63 -4.16 -10.33
N SER A 413 16.96 -3.34 -9.52
CA SER A 413 16.72 -3.68 -8.10
C SER A 413 15.82 -4.92 -7.93
N ILE A 414 14.82 -5.08 -8.80
CA ILE A 414 13.97 -6.28 -8.83
C ILE A 414 14.78 -7.50 -9.28
N TYR A 415 15.62 -7.37 -10.31
CA TYR A 415 16.52 -8.45 -10.71
C TYR A 415 17.43 -8.88 -9.54
N GLY A 416 17.98 -7.92 -8.79
CA GLY A 416 18.72 -8.19 -7.55
C GLY A 416 17.89 -8.98 -6.52
N MET A 417 16.64 -8.59 -6.30
CA MET A 417 15.73 -9.31 -5.38
C MET A 417 15.51 -10.76 -5.83
N TYR A 418 15.32 -11.01 -7.13
CA TYR A 418 15.10 -12.34 -7.69
C TYR A 418 16.29 -13.28 -7.49
N ILE A 419 17.51 -12.80 -7.70
CA ILE A 419 18.71 -13.66 -7.61
C ILE A 419 19.25 -13.79 -6.17
N VAL A 420 18.87 -12.87 -5.27
CA VAL A 420 19.44 -12.80 -3.91
C VAL A 420 18.45 -13.22 -2.82
N SER A 421 17.14 -13.05 -3.02
CA SER A 421 16.16 -13.20 -1.92
C SER A 421 14.94 -14.04 -2.25
N MET A 422 14.75 -14.42 -3.51
CA MET A 422 13.59 -15.17 -3.95
C MET A 422 13.92 -16.67 -4.03
N PRO A 423 13.05 -17.57 -3.53
CA PRO A 423 13.24 -19.01 -3.70
C PRO A 423 13.34 -19.39 -5.18
N GLU A 424 14.22 -20.33 -5.53
CA GLU A 424 14.50 -20.74 -6.91
C GLU A 424 13.22 -21.09 -7.68
N ALA A 425 12.35 -21.91 -7.08
CA ALA A 425 11.08 -22.33 -7.69
C ALA A 425 10.16 -21.15 -8.07
N GLU A 426 10.15 -20.08 -7.27
CA GLU A 426 9.35 -18.88 -7.56
C GLU A 426 10.07 -17.96 -8.56
N ALA A 427 11.39 -17.85 -8.46
CA ALA A 427 12.21 -16.98 -9.30
C ALA A 427 12.18 -17.43 -10.77
N VAL A 428 12.31 -18.74 -11.02
CA VAL A 428 12.32 -19.34 -12.37
C VAL A 428 11.01 -19.09 -13.12
N VAL A 429 9.88 -18.90 -12.41
CA VAL A 429 8.56 -18.62 -12.99
C VAL A 429 8.19 -17.13 -12.96
N LEU A 430 9.10 -16.24 -12.55
CA LEU A 430 8.85 -14.80 -12.44
C LEU A 430 7.65 -14.45 -11.53
N ALA A 431 7.51 -15.13 -10.38
CA ALA A 431 6.33 -14.98 -9.53
C ALA A 431 6.15 -13.52 -9.04
N GLY A 432 4.98 -12.93 -9.34
CA GLY A 432 4.68 -11.54 -8.98
C GLY A 432 5.52 -10.48 -9.70
N PHE A 433 6.24 -10.82 -10.78
CA PHE A 433 7.09 -9.89 -11.53
C PHE A 433 6.34 -8.63 -12.00
N GLU A 434 5.22 -8.81 -12.71
CA GLU A 434 4.38 -7.70 -13.18
C GLU A 434 3.80 -6.86 -12.02
N ARG A 435 3.45 -7.52 -10.92
CA ARG A 435 2.99 -6.85 -9.69
C ARG A 435 4.05 -5.88 -9.15
N TYR A 436 5.30 -6.33 -9.09
CA TYR A 436 6.40 -5.48 -8.62
C TYR A 436 6.63 -4.30 -9.57
N LEU A 437 6.70 -4.54 -10.89
CA LEU A 437 6.87 -3.47 -11.87
C LEU A 437 5.71 -2.47 -11.88
N SER A 438 4.48 -2.94 -11.67
CA SER A 438 3.30 -2.09 -11.58
C SER A 438 3.44 -1.00 -10.50
N THR A 439 4.05 -1.32 -9.36
CA THR A 439 4.33 -0.33 -8.29
C THR A 439 5.06 0.90 -8.84
N MET A 440 6.11 0.67 -9.64
CA MET A 440 6.90 1.74 -10.22
C MET A 440 6.14 2.47 -11.34
N ILE A 441 5.42 1.73 -12.18
CA ILE A 441 4.59 2.32 -13.24
C ILE A 441 3.51 3.24 -12.66
N ILE A 442 2.84 2.84 -11.59
CA ILE A 442 1.85 3.67 -10.88
C ILE A 442 2.49 4.99 -10.41
N LEU A 443 3.66 4.92 -9.77
CA LEU A 443 4.39 6.11 -9.36
C LEU A 443 4.73 7.00 -10.56
N LEU A 444 5.24 6.42 -11.65
CA LEU A 444 5.61 7.17 -12.85
C LEU A 444 4.41 7.80 -13.56
N ILE A 445 3.23 7.17 -13.55
CA ILE A 445 2.00 7.78 -14.08
C ILE A 445 1.65 9.03 -13.27
N PHE A 446 1.71 8.97 -11.93
CA PHE A 446 1.47 10.14 -11.10
C PHE A 446 2.50 11.26 -11.34
N LEU A 447 3.79 10.92 -11.42
CA LEU A 447 4.85 11.89 -11.69
C LEU A 447 4.75 12.49 -13.10
N SER A 448 4.31 11.72 -14.08
CA SER A 448 4.04 12.19 -15.44
C SER A 448 2.87 13.15 -15.47
N ALA A 449 1.77 12.83 -14.80
CA ALA A 449 0.61 13.70 -14.68
C ALA A 449 0.97 15.02 -13.95
N ALA A 450 1.72 14.95 -12.85
CA ALA A 450 2.24 16.12 -12.15
C ALA A 450 3.13 16.98 -13.05
N THR A 451 4.05 16.36 -13.78
CA THR A 451 4.94 17.06 -14.72
C THR A 451 4.17 17.74 -15.84
N LEU A 452 3.14 17.09 -16.38
CA LEU A 452 2.24 17.65 -17.39
C LEU A 452 1.47 18.84 -16.82
N VAL A 453 0.90 18.71 -15.62
CA VAL A 453 0.16 19.81 -14.97
C VAL A 453 1.04 21.03 -14.79
N ILE A 454 2.25 20.87 -14.26
CA ILE A 454 3.19 21.98 -14.05
C ILE A 454 3.57 22.60 -15.40
N THR A 455 3.92 21.76 -16.39
CA THR A 455 4.34 22.24 -17.69
C THR A 455 3.21 22.98 -18.43
N LEU A 456 1.99 22.42 -18.44
CA LEU A 456 0.86 23.04 -19.12
C LEU A 456 0.44 24.36 -18.45
N ASP A 457 0.49 24.44 -17.12
CA ASP A 457 0.22 25.70 -16.39
C ASP A 457 1.20 26.82 -16.76
N GLU A 458 2.49 26.50 -16.86
CA GLU A 458 3.55 27.45 -17.29
C GLU A 458 3.37 27.97 -18.72
N HIS A 459 2.60 27.26 -19.54
CA HIS A 459 2.34 27.61 -20.94
C HIS A 459 0.94 28.19 -21.18
N PHE A 460 0.14 28.37 -20.13
CA PHE A 460 -1.11 29.13 -20.25
C PHE A 460 -0.84 30.59 -20.63
N LYS A 461 -1.75 31.16 -21.42
CA LYS A 461 -1.65 32.54 -21.90
C LYS A 461 -1.53 33.54 -20.75
N GLU A 462 -2.35 33.37 -19.72
CA GLU A 462 -2.36 34.23 -18.55
C GLU A 462 -1.64 33.54 -17.39
N GLN A 463 -0.54 34.15 -16.93
CA GLN A 463 0.27 33.63 -15.84
C GLN A 463 -0.17 34.19 -14.49
N ASP A 464 -0.80 35.37 -14.44
CA ASP A 464 -1.35 35.90 -13.19
C ASP A 464 -2.69 35.22 -12.86
N PHE A 465 -2.70 34.48 -11.76
CA PHE A 465 -3.87 33.72 -11.30
C PHE A 465 -5.09 34.60 -11.02
N LYS A 466 -4.90 35.87 -10.65
CA LYS A 466 -6.01 36.78 -10.38
C LYS A 466 -6.68 37.26 -11.67
N LEU A 467 -5.96 37.26 -12.79
CA LEU A 467 -6.44 37.73 -14.09
C LEU A 467 -6.97 36.59 -14.97
N ARG A 468 -6.83 35.36 -14.51
CA ARG A 468 -7.30 34.14 -15.16
C ARG A 468 -8.83 34.04 -15.16
N ASN A 469 -9.46 34.42 -16.28
CA ASN A 469 -10.91 34.40 -16.46
C ASN A 469 -11.33 33.72 -17.79
N LEU A 470 -12.63 33.74 -18.10
CA LEU A 470 -13.21 33.11 -19.31
C LEU A 470 -12.70 33.68 -20.64
N ARG A 471 -12.02 34.83 -20.62
CA ARG A 471 -11.43 35.51 -21.79
C ARG A 471 -9.90 35.32 -21.86
N SER A 472 -9.28 34.73 -20.85
CA SER A 472 -7.82 34.58 -20.74
C SER A 472 -7.26 33.41 -21.57
N PHE A 473 -7.68 33.32 -22.84
CA PHE A 473 -7.25 32.32 -23.81
C PHE A 473 -6.68 33.00 -25.07
N SER A 474 -5.76 32.32 -25.76
CA SER A 474 -5.12 32.86 -26.99
C SER A 474 -6.10 32.95 -28.15
N SER A 475 -7.03 32.00 -28.24
CA SER A 475 -8.08 31.96 -29.25
C SER A 475 -9.32 31.24 -28.72
N LEU A 476 -10.44 31.36 -29.45
CA LEU A 476 -11.65 30.57 -29.18
C LEU A 476 -11.38 29.06 -29.31
N THR A 477 -10.52 28.66 -30.24
CA THR A 477 -10.13 27.25 -30.44
C THR A 477 -9.37 26.72 -29.22
N ALA A 478 -8.42 27.49 -28.67
CA ALA A 478 -7.69 27.09 -27.47
C ALA A 478 -8.62 26.94 -26.25
N LYS A 479 -9.60 27.85 -26.11
CA LYS A 479 -10.64 27.74 -25.08
C LYS A 479 -11.49 26.48 -25.24
N LYS A 480 -11.97 26.19 -26.45
CA LYS A 480 -12.76 24.99 -26.74
C LYS A 480 -11.96 23.71 -26.46
N CYS A 481 -10.70 23.66 -26.89
CA CYS A 481 -9.80 22.55 -26.62
C CYS A 481 -9.63 22.31 -25.10
N TYR A 482 -9.37 23.37 -24.34
CA TYR A 482 -9.28 23.30 -22.88
C TYR A 482 -10.56 22.74 -22.23
N GLN A 483 -11.73 23.22 -22.66
CA GLN A 483 -13.01 22.79 -22.11
C GLN A 483 -13.33 21.33 -22.46
N TYR A 484 -13.13 20.93 -23.71
CA TYR A 484 -13.33 19.54 -24.13
C TYR A 484 -12.34 18.59 -23.47
N ALA A 485 -11.05 18.97 -23.36
CA ALA A 485 -10.06 18.17 -22.66
C ALA A 485 -10.45 17.97 -21.19
N GLY A 486 -10.86 19.04 -20.49
CA GLY A 486 -11.35 18.93 -19.12
C GLY A 486 -12.55 17.99 -18.99
N MET A 487 -13.55 18.14 -19.85
CA MET A 487 -14.74 17.27 -19.86
C MET A 487 -14.38 15.80 -20.14
N ILE A 488 -13.52 15.54 -21.12
CA ILE A 488 -13.02 14.21 -21.47
C ILE A 488 -12.31 13.60 -20.26
N PHE A 489 -11.37 14.33 -19.64
CA PHE A 489 -10.62 13.78 -18.52
C PHE A 489 -11.50 13.40 -17.33
N PHE A 490 -12.47 14.24 -16.96
CA PHE A 490 -13.43 13.89 -15.91
C PHE A 490 -14.35 12.73 -16.31
N THR A 491 -14.80 12.68 -17.57
CA THR A 491 -15.68 11.59 -18.04
C THR A 491 -14.96 10.25 -17.99
N PHE A 492 -13.74 10.18 -18.54
CA PHE A 492 -12.94 8.97 -18.54
C PHE A 492 -12.42 8.60 -17.16
N SER A 493 -12.21 9.56 -16.25
CA SER A 493 -11.89 9.22 -14.86
C SER A 493 -13.05 8.53 -14.17
N ILE A 494 -14.29 8.99 -14.37
CA ILE A 494 -15.49 8.32 -13.84
C ILE A 494 -15.67 6.92 -14.45
N ILE A 495 -15.46 6.78 -15.77
CA ILE A 495 -15.50 5.47 -16.43
C ILE A 495 -14.44 4.52 -15.83
N GLY A 496 -13.22 5.00 -15.62
CA GLY A 496 -12.14 4.19 -15.03
C GLY A 496 -12.47 3.71 -13.61
N ILE A 497 -13.01 4.58 -12.76
CA ILE A 497 -13.46 4.21 -11.41
C ILE A 497 -14.57 3.15 -11.46
N ASN A 498 -15.57 3.36 -12.32
CA ASN A 498 -16.65 2.39 -12.50
C ASN A 498 -16.14 1.05 -13.05
N SER A 499 -15.13 1.08 -13.92
CA SER A 499 -14.47 -0.14 -14.41
C SER A 499 -13.78 -0.90 -13.29
N GLU A 500 -13.15 -0.21 -12.33
CA GLU A 500 -12.53 -0.87 -11.17
C GLU A 500 -13.57 -1.49 -10.24
N ILE A 501 -14.66 -0.76 -9.93
CA ILE A 501 -15.79 -1.28 -9.15
C ILE A 501 -16.42 -2.51 -9.85
N GLY A 502 -16.67 -2.40 -11.16
CA GLY A 502 -17.19 -3.50 -11.96
C GLY A 502 -16.25 -4.70 -12.00
N GLY A 503 -14.93 -4.44 -12.07
CA GLY A 503 -13.89 -5.48 -12.02
C GLY A 503 -13.86 -6.22 -10.69
N MET A 504 -13.93 -5.52 -9.56
CA MET A 504 -14.06 -6.14 -8.23
C MET A 504 -15.33 -7.01 -8.15
N HIS A 505 -16.49 -6.49 -8.53
CA HIS A 505 -17.74 -7.26 -8.53
C HIS A 505 -17.72 -8.47 -9.48
N PHE A 506 -16.99 -8.39 -10.59
CA PHE A 506 -16.79 -9.53 -11.47
C PHE A 506 -15.94 -10.61 -10.79
N THR A 507 -14.80 -10.22 -10.20
CA THR A 507 -13.93 -11.12 -9.43
C THR A 507 -14.66 -11.76 -8.26
N ASP A 508 -15.44 -10.99 -7.50
CA ASP A 508 -16.21 -11.52 -6.36
C ASP A 508 -17.22 -12.59 -6.80
N ARG A 509 -17.87 -12.39 -7.97
CA ARG A 509 -18.81 -13.37 -8.52
C ARG A 509 -18.13 -14.67 -8.92
N LEU A 510 -16.94 -14.60 -9.52
CA LEU A 510 -16.16 -15.79 -9.88
C LEU A 510 -15.69 -16.56 -8.63
N ASN A 511 -15.39 -15.83 -7.55
CA ASN A 511 -14.79 -16.40 -6.34
C ASN A 511 -15.79 -16.66 -5.21
N ARG A 512 -17.10 -16.72 -5.51
CA ARG A 512 -18.16 -17.04 -4.51
C ARG A 512 -18.01 -18.39 -3.82
N ASN A 513 -17.25 -19.29 -4.42
CA ASN A 513 -16.96 -20.63 -3.92
C ASN A 513 -15.47 -20.82 -3.60
N ALA A 514 -14.69 -19.73 -3.53
CA ALA A 514 -13.31 -19.78 -3.06
C ALA A 514 -13.27 -20.21 -1.58
N LEU A 515 -12.16 -20.82 -1.17
CA LEU A 515 -12.00 -21.41 0.16
C LEU A 515 -12.38 -20.47 1.32
N PRO A 516 -11.94 -19.20 1.39
CA PRO A 516 -12.33 -18.29 2.48
C PRO A 516 -13.85 -18.11 2.60
N GLU A 517 -14.56 -17.99 1.47
CA GLU A 517 -16.01 -17.83 1.44
C GLU A 517 -16.74 -19.12 1.83
N LEU A 518 -16.18 -20.29 1.49
CA LEU A 518 -16.71 -21.56 1.96
C LEU A 518 -16.54 -21.69 3.47
N LEU A 519 -15.37 -21.35 4.01
CA LEU A 519 -15.13 -21.41 5.46
C LEU A 519 -16.06 -20.50 6.25
N LYS A 520 -16.31 -19.26 5.79
CA LYS A 520 -17.31 -18.36 6.41
C LYS A 520 -18.71 -18.98 6.52
N ARG A 521 -19.07 -19.90 5.62
CA ARG A 521 -20.36 -20.60 5.61
C ARG A 521 -20.33 -21.90 6.40
N THR A 522 -19.17 -22.54 6.49
CA THR A 522 -18.98 -23.84 7.15
C THR A 522 -18.80 -23.72 8.66
N THR A 523 -18.08 -22.70 9.12
CA THR A 523 -17.68 -22.56 10.52
C THR A 523 -17.57 -21.10 10.95
N GLN A 524 -17.66 -20.84 12.25
CA GLN A 524 -17.42 -19.50 12.80
C GLN A 524 -15.91 -19.23 12.86
N GLU A 525 -15.54 -17.99 12.55
CA GLU A 525 -14.17 -17.53 12.67
C GLU A 525 -13.75 -17.45 14.15
N THR A 526 -12.65 -18.12 14.50
CA THR A 526 -12.10 -18.10 15.85
C THR A 526 -11.37 -16.77 16.11
N LYS A 527 -11.64 -16.14 17.26
CA LYS A 527 -11.07 -14.84 17.63
C LYS A 527 -10.05 -14.92 18.77
N GLN A 528 -9.92 -16.08 19.40
CA GLN A 528 -8.93 -16.32 20.43
C GLN A 528 -7.80 -17.18 19.87
N LEU A 529 -6.57 -16.70 20.01
CA LEU A 529 -5.38 -17.47 19.65
C LEU A 529 -5.38 -18.76 20.47
N ASN A 530 -5.16 -19.89 19.82
CA ASN A 530 -5.24 -21.21 20.43
C ASN A 530 -4.27 -22.21 19.78
N ASP A 531 -4.09 -23.35 20.43
CA ASP A 531 -3.14 -24.39 20.00
C ASP A 531 -3.84 -25.64 19.44
N ARG A 532 -5.12 -25.53 19.06
CA ARG A 532 -5.90 -26.70 18.62
C ARG A 532 -5.37 -27.25 17.32
N ARG A 533 -5.25 -28.57 17.25
CA ARG A 533 -4.86 -29.26 16.01
C ARG A 533 -6.07 -29.43 15.11
N ILE A 534 -6.08 -28.75 13.96
CA ILE A 534 -7.23 -28.72 13.05
C ILE A 534 -6.82 -29.18 11.65
N LEU A 535 -7.52 -30.19 11.13
CA LEU A 535 -7.37 -30.64 9.76
C LEU A 535 -8.39 -29.93 8.86
N LEU A 536 -7.91 -29.20 7.86
CA LEU A 536 -8.73 -28.71 6.76
C LEU A 536 -8.68 -29.70 5.59
N VAL A 537 -9.84 -30.26 5.23
CA VAL A 537 -9.95 -31.17 4.08
C VAL A 537 -10.42 -30.37 2.87
N ASP A 538 -9.50 -29.99 1.99
CA ASP A 538 -9.82 -29.26 0.77
C ASP A 538 -9.66 -30.15 -0.46
N ALA A 539 -10.64 -30.13 -1.36
CA ALA A 539 -10.62 -30.91 -2.59
C ALA A 539 -9.89 -30.21 -3.76
N ASP A 540 -9.30 -29.03 -3.51
CA ASP A 540 -8.49 -28.31 -4.49
C ASP A 540 -6.99 -28.52 -4.21
N ALA A 541 -6.34 -29.28 -5.09
CA ALA A 541 -4.94 -29.62 -4.92
C ALA A 541 -4.01 -28.41 -5.09
N ASP A 542 -4.39 -27.41 -5.90
CA ASP A 542 -3.56 -26.22 -6.10
C ASP A 542 -3.54 -25.35 -4.83
N ASP A 543 -4.69 -25.24 -4.15
CA ASP A 543 -4.81 -24.52 -2.87
C ASP A 543 -3.96 -25.17 -1.76
N VAL A 544 -3.89 -26.50 -1.73
CA VAL A 544 -3.07 -27.24 -0.74
C VAL A 544 -1.58 -27.22 -1.11
N ASN A 545 -1.23 -27.51 -2.37
CA ASN A 545 0.16 -27.58 -2.81
C ASN A 545 0.89 -26.22 -2.73
N SER A 546 0.13 -25.11 -2.83
CA SER A 546 0.66 -23.76 -2.67
C SER A 546 0.69 -23.26 -1.22
N TYR A 547 0.30 -24.10 -0.24
CA TYR A 547 0.08 -23.75 1.17
C TYR A 547 -1.00 -22.69 1.40
N TYR A 548 -1.74 -22.29 0.36
CA TYR A 548 -2.81 -21.31 0.49
C TYR A 548 -3.88 -21.77 1.48
N ALA A 549 -4.31 -23.03 1.37
CA ALA A 549 -5.30 -23.61 2.26
C ALA A 549 -4.83 -23.62 3.72
N ASP A 550 -3.55 -23.90 3.99
CA ASP A 550 -2.97 -23.84 5.33
C ASP A 550 -3.03 -22.43 5.92
N PHE A 551 -2.60 -21.40 5.17
CA PHE A 551 -2.66 -20.03 5.66
C PHE A 551 -4.07 -19.54 5.89
N VAL A 552 -5.01 -19.90 5.00
CA VAL A 552 -6.42 -19.58 5.20
C VAL A 552 -6.94 -20.30 6.46
N ALA A 553 -6.63 -21.59 6.66
CA ALA A 553 -7.03 -22.34 7.84
C ALA A 553 -6.49 -21.72 9.14
N ARG A 554 -5.18 -21.41 9.17
CA ARG A 554 -4.51 -20.77 10.31
C ARG A 554 -5.13 -19.42 10.63
N TYR A 555 -5.42 -18.60 9.61
CA TYR A 555 -6.13 -17.34 9.78
C TYR A 555 -7.54 -17.56 10.38
N TYR A 556 -8.37 -18.40 9.78
CA TYR A 556 -9.77 -18.59 10.18
C TYR A 556 -9.91 -19.21 11.57
N PHE A 557 -9.11 -20.23 11.86
CA PHE A 557 -9.16 -20.97 13.13
C PHE A 557 -8.26 -20.37 14.21
N PHE A 558 -7.45 -19.38 13.84
CA PHE A 558 -6.56 -18.62 14.70
C PHE A 558 -5.65 -19.52 15.54
N THR A 559 -4.98 -20.45 14.86
CA THR A 559 -4.00 -21.38 15.42
C THR A 559 -2.89 -21.63 14.41
N GLU A 560 -1.68 -21.92 14.88
CA GLU A 560 -0.58 -22.37 14.03
C GLU A 560 -0.73 -23.84 13.61
N ASN A 561 -1.46 -24.64 14.40
CA ASN A 561 -1.62 -26.08 14.24
C ASN A 561 -2.78 -26.46 13.31
N ALA A 562 -3.00 -25.64 12.27
CA ALA A 562 -3.96 -25.92 11.23
C ALA A 562 -3.24 -26.29 9.94
N ASP A 563 -3.55 -27.48 9.43
CA ASP A 563 -2.96 -28.07 8.23
C ASP A 563 -4.05 -28.39 7.21
N ALA A 564 -3.74 -28.23 5.93
CA ALA A 564 -4.63 -28.60 4.84
C ALA A 564 -4.16 -29.86 4.10
N LYS A 565 -5.10 -30.72 3.69
CA LYS A 565 -4.81 -31.92 2.90
C LYS A 565 -5.90 -32.19 1.87
N GLU A 566 -5.47 -32.54 0.66
CA GLU A 566 -6.33 -32.92 -0.48
C GLU A 566 -6.30 -34.44 -0.69
N ALA A 567 -5.14 -35.03 -0.98
CA ALA A 567 -5.09 -36.46 -1.29
C ALA A 567 -5.22 -37.34 -0.03
N PHE A 568 -6.14 -38.31 -0.05
CA PHE A 568 -6.30 -39.32 1.01
C PHE A 568 -6.26 -40.72 0.38
N ASP A 569 -5.06 -41.19 0.07
CA ASP A 569 -4.77 -42.53 -0.46
C ASP A 569 -4.31 -43.49 0.66
N ASP A 570 -4.87 -43.30 1.85
CA ASP A 570 -4.50 -44.00 3.08
C ASP A 570 -5.29 -45.32 3.23
N THR A 571 -4.67 -46.36 3.79
CA THR A 571 -5.41 -47.54 4.26
C THR A 571 -6.36 -47.17 5.41
N PRO A 572 -7.40 -47.96 5.72
CA PRO A 572 -8.31 -47.71 6.83
C PRO A 572 -7.61 -47.40 8.17
N ASP A 573 -6.55 -48.15 8.50
CA ASP A 573 -5.79 -47.96 9.74
C ASP A 573 -4.95 -46.68 9.69
N GLN A 574 -4.26 -46.42 8.58
CA GLN A 574 -3.50 -45.17 8.38
C GLN A 574 -4.40 -43.93 8.42
N PHE A 575 -5.61 -44.00 7.86
CA PHE A 575 -6.58 -42.90 7.91
C PHE A 575 -7.05 -42.62 9.35
N LYS A 576 -7.25 -43.68 10.15
CA LYS A 576 -7.61 -43.54 11.57
C LYS A 576 -6.46 -42.92 12.36
N ASP A 577 -5.23 -43.43 12.17
CA ASP A 577 -4.04 -42.93 12.83
C ASP A 577 -3.77 -41.46 12.45
N PHE A 578 -3.92 -41.11 11.17
CA PHE A 578 -3.77 -39.74 10.69
C PHE A 578 -4.80 -38.79 11.32
N ASN A 579 -6.08 -39.12 11.29
CA ASN A 579 -7.11 -38.28 11.89
C ASN A 579 -6.90 -38.11 13.41
N SER A 580 -6.41 -39.14 14.11
CA SER A 580 -6.19 -39.07 15.56
C SER A 580 -5.15 -38.03 15.99
N GLN A 581 -4.33 -37.52 15.04
CA GLN A 581 -3.40 -36.42 15.28
C GLN A 581 -4.13 -35.08 15.45
N TYR A 582 -5.38 -34.96 15.00
CA TYR A 582 -6.15 -33.72 15.01
C TYR A 582 -7.32 -33.80 16.01
N GLU A 583 -7.71 -32.65 16.55
CA GLU A 583 -8.89 -32.54 17.44
C GLU A 583 -10.17 -32.28 16.65
N TYR A 584 -10.06 -31.53 15.56
CA TYR A 584 -11.17 -31.19 14.68
C TYR A 584 -10.80 -31.37 13.22
N MET A 585 -11.81 -31.68 12.41
CA MET A 585 -11.75 -31.67 10.96
C MET A 585 -12.81 -30.74 10.39
N VAL A 586 -12.42 -29.93 9.41
CA VAL A 586 -13.33 -29.04 8.68
C VAL A 586 -13.37 -29.44 7.22
N LEU A 587 -14.59 -29.66 6.72
CA LEU A 587 -14.88 -30.05 5.35
C LEU A 587 -15.71 -28.93 4.68
N PRO A 588 -15.10 -27.94 4.01
CA PRO A 588 -15.80 -26.82 3.37
C PRO A 588 -16.65 -27.24 2.16
N LYS A 589 -16.22 -28.25 1.41
CA LYS A 589 -16.90 -28.78 0.22
C LYS A 589 -16.78 -30.30 0.16
N LYS A 590 -17.53 -30.96 -0.72
CA LYS A 590 -17.49 -32.43 -0.86
C LYS A 590 -16.08 -32.88 -1.25
N HIS A 591 -15.62 -33.98 -0.65
CA HIS A 591 -14.30 -34.55 -0.87
C HIS A 591 -14.41 -36.07 -1.02
N GLN A 592 -14.15 -36.59 -2.23
CA GLN A 592 -14.55 -37.95 -2.57
C GLN A 592 -13.82 -39.02 -1.74
N THR A 593 -12.49 -38.94 -1.66
CA THR A 593 -11.65 -39.93 -0.97
C THR A 593 -11.84 -39.87 0.53
N TYR A 594 -11.74 -38.68 1.14
CA TYR A 594 -12.00 -38.50 2.58
C TYR A 594 -13.39 -39.01 3.01
N GLN A 595 -14.45 -38.66 2.27
CA GLN A 595 -15.81 -39.12 2.60
C GLN A 595 -15.97 -40.64 2.42
N ALA A 596 -15.31 -41.25 1.43
CA ALA A 596 -15.31 -42.68 1.23
C ALA A 596 -14.60 -43.42 2.39
N LEU A 597 -13.45 -42.91 2.83
CA LEU A 597 -12.69 -43.45 3.95
C LEU A 597 -13.44 -43.27 5.28
N ALA A 598 -14.03 -42.10 5.54
CA ALA A 598 -14.85 -41.87 6.72
C ALA A 598 -16.03 -42.86 6.80
N LYS A 599 -16.69 -43.15 5.68
CA LYS A 599 -17.76 -44.16 5.61
C LYS A 599 -17.24 -45.59 5.85
N ASN A 600 -16.03 -45.91 5.40
CA ASN A 600 -15.44 -47.23 5.57
C ASN A 600 -14.98 -47.46 7.02
N VAL A 601 -14.26 -46.49 7.58
CA VAL A 601 -13.59 -46.58 8.89
C VAL A 601 -14.54 -46.29 10.06
N TYR A 602 -15.35 -45.24 9.96
CA TYR A 602 -16.22 -44.78 11.06
C TYR A 602 -17.69 -45.15 10.84
N HIS A 603 -18.04 -45.74 9.69
CA HIS A 603 -19.43 -46.01 9.29
C HIS A 603 -20.33 -44.76 9.22
N GLU A 604 -19.73 -43.59 9.03
CA GLU A 604 -20.42 -42.30 9.02
C GLU A 604 -20.50 -41.71 7.62
N LYS A 605 -21.67 -41.14 7.28
CA LYS A 605 -21.85 -40.33 6.07
C LYS A 605 -21.72 -38.86 6.43
N ILE A 606 -20.50 -38.34 6.33
CA ILE A 606 -20.22 -36.91 6.58
C ILE A 606 -20.63 -36.05 5.37
N VAL A 607 -21.02 -34.81 5.65
CA VAL A 607 -21.37 -33.76 4.68
C VAL A 607 -20.47 -32.55 4.94
N PRO A 608 -20.43 -31.53 4.08
CA PRO A 608 -19.67 -30.32 4.39
C PRO A 608 -20.08 -29.72 5.76
N GLY A 609 -19.10 -29.45 6.61
CA GLY A 609 -19.32 -29.09 8.01
C GLY A 609 -18.05 -29.17 8.86
N THR A 610 -18.19 -28.90 10.15
CA THR A 610 -17.13 -29.03 11.15
C THR A 610 -17.41 -30.19 12.09
N TYR A 611 -16.39 -30.99 12.34
CA TYR A 611 -16.47 -32.23 13.07
C TYR A 611 -15.39 -32.30 14.14
N GLN A 612 -15.77 -32.72 15.34
CA GLN A 612 -14.82 -33.14 16.36
C GLN A 612 -14.37 -34.57 16.07
N ILE A 613 -13.07 -34.79 16.05
CA ILE A 613 -12.49 -36.12 15.87
C ILE A 613 -12.49 -36.84 17.24
N THR A 614 -12.96 -38.08 17.24
CA THR A 614 -12.97 -38.96 18.43
C THR A 614 -12.46 -40.34 18.03
N ASP A 615 -12.02 -41.13 19.02
CA ASP A 615 -11.52 -42.51 18.79
C ASP A 615 -12.48 -43.41 17.99
N ASN A 616 -13.77 -43.08 18.06
CA ASN A 616 -14.87 -43.86 17.48
C ASN A 616 -15.55 -43.19 16.26
N GLY A 617 -15.15 -41.99 15.82
CA GLY A 617 -15.83 -41.31 14.71
C GLY A 617 -15.69 -39.78 14.67
N LEU A 618 -16.42 -39.17 13.74
CA LEU A 618 -16.46 -37.74 13.44
C LEU A 618 -17.80 -37.15 13.88
N LYS A 619 -17.83 -36.44 15.02
CA LYS A 619 -19.07 -35.86 15.55
C LYS A 619 -19.27 -34.43 15.07
N PRO A 620 -20.40 -34.08 14.42
CA PRO A 620 -20.69 -32.70 14.05
C PRO A 620 -20.63 -31.78 15.28
N LYS A 621 -19.74 -30.80 15.27
CA LYS A 621 -19.55 -29.87 16.39
C LYS A 621 -18.90 -28.59 15.90
N ALA A 622 -19.43 -27.45 16.32
CA ALA A 622 -18.78 -26.17 16.05
C ALA A 622 -17.44 -26.05 16.79
N LEU A 623 -16.51 -25.26 16.24
CA LEU A 623 -15.31 -24.90 16.96
C LEU A 623 -15.69 -24.03 18.18
N PRO A 624 -15.18 -24.36 19.38
CA PRO A 624 -15.45 -23.58 20.59
C PRO A 624 -14.80 -22.21 20.60
#